data_AF-A0A3Q3G3U7-F1
#
_entry.id   AF-A0A3Q3G3U7-F1
#
_cell.length_a   1.000
_cell.length_b   1.000
_cell.length_c   1.000
_cell.angle_alpha   90.00
_cell.angle_beta   90.00
_cell.angle_gamma   90.00
#
_symmetry.space_group_name_H-M   'P 1'
#
loop_
_entity.id
_entity.type
_entity.pdbx_description
1 polymer ?
#
loop_
_entity_poly.entity_id
_entity_poly.type
_entity_poly.pdbx_seq_one_letter_code
_entity_poly.pdbx_strand_id
1 'polypeptide(L)'
;MPVYCAAYGCSNRRSIVNRSRGITFHKFPIRTDLRRRWKDAVRRESFVPNESTVLCSEHFKPEDFDRTGQIVRLRDGVIPSIFNFSSHLHRVAFQHENTYF
;
A
#
# COMPACT_ATOMS: atom_id res chain seq x y z
N MET A 1 1.91 19.47 9.35
CA MET A 1 0.73 18.84 8.72
C MET A 1 0.67 17.38 9.13
N PRO A 2 -0.49 16.83 9.51
CA PRO A 2 -0.60 15.42 9.85
C PRO A 2 -0.37 14.55 8.61
N VAL A 3 0.40 13.48 8.75
CA VAL A 3 0.68 12.54 7.65
C VAL A 3 -0.41 11.45 7.66
N TYR A 4 -1.18 11.34 6.58
CA TYR A 4 -2.25 10.36 6.40
C TYR A 4 -1.83 9.25 5.44
N CYS A 5 -2.39 8.06 5.63
CA CYS A 5 -2.30 6.99 4.66
C CYS A 5 -2.98 7.42 3.34
N ALA A 6 -2.31 7.16 2.22
CA ALA A 6 -2.84 7.48 0.89
C ALA A 6 -3.86 6.46 0.36
N ALA A 7 -3.94 5.28 0.98
CA ALA A 7 -4.83 4.22 0.54
C ALA A 7 -6.30 4.64 0.63
N TYR A 8 -7.07 4.25 -0.38
CA TYR A 8 -8.51 4.50 -0.42
C TYR A 8 -9.20 3.84 0.79
N GLY A 9 -10.08 4.59 1.45
CA GLY A 9 -10.82 4.10 2.63
C GLY A 9 -9.99 3.94 3.90
N CYS A 10 -8.70 4.28 3.91
CA CYS A 10 -7.86 4.19 5.10
C CYS A 10 -7.88 5.53 5.87
N SER A 11 -8.23 5.49 7.15
CA SER A 11 -8.24 6.65 8.05
C SER A 11 -6.99 6.74 8.94
N ASN A 12 -6.01 5.84 8.75
CA ASN A 12 -4.79 5.83 9.54
C ASN A 12 -3.97 7.09 9.29
N ARG A 13 -3.67 7.80 10.38
CA ARG A 13 -2.77 8.96 10.40
C ARG A 13 -1.60 8.70 11.34
N ARG A 14 -0.49 9.38 11.13
CA ARG A 14 0.66 9.35 12.05
C ARG A 14 0.23 9.95 13.39
N SER A 15 -0.01 9.08 14.38
CA SER A 15 -0.45 9.43 15.74
C SER A 15 0.14 8.46 16.75
N ILE A 16 0.17 8.86 18.02
CA ILE A 16 0.62 8.00 19.13
C ILE A 16 -0.25 6.74 19.23
N VAL A 17 -1.57 6.89 19.03
CA VAL A 17 -2.53 5.79 19.06
C VAL A 17 -2.26 4.75 17.96
N ASN A 18 -1.96 5.18 16.74
CA ASN A 18 -1.62 4.24 15.67
C ASN A 18 -0.23 3.62 15.87
N ARG A 19 0.70 4.37 16.45
CA ARG A 19 2.02 3.82 16.84
C ARG A 19 1.91 2.75 17.92
N SER A 20 1.06 2.95 18.93
CA SER A 20 0.83 1.93 19.98
C SER A 20 0.13 0.68 19.45
N ARG A 21 -0.63 0.81 18.36
CA ARG A 21 -1.18 -0.32 17.58
C ARG A 21 -0.15 -1.00 16.66
N GLY A 22 1.10 -0.53 16.63
CA GLY A 22 2.15 -1.07 15.77
C GLY A 22 2.07 -0.63 14.30
N ILE A 23 1.24 0.37 13.97
CA ILE A 23 1.11 0.86 12.59
C ILE A 23 2.30 1.75 12.24
N THR A 24 3.04 1.33 11.21
CA THR A 24 4.15 2.10 10.64
C THR A 24 3.74 2.74 9.32
N PHE A 25 4.45 3.79 8.91
CA PHE A 25 4.16 4.54 7.68
C PHE A 25 5.36 4.51 6.75
N HIS A 26 5.14 4.07 5.51
CA HIS A 26 6.16 3.82 4.51
C HIS A 26 5.98 4.79 3.33
N LYS A 27 7.04 5.52 3.00
CA LYS A 27 7.06 6.43 1.85
C LYS A 27 7.05 5.64 0.55
N PHE A 28 6.53 6.27 -0.49
CA PHE A 28 6.67 5.73 -1.84
C PHE A 28 8.16 5.60 -2.19
N PRO A 29 8.55 4.51 -2.88
CA PRO A 29 9.93 4.29 -3.25
C PRO A 29 10.43 5.34 -4.25
N ILE A 30 11.73 5.62 -4.22
CA ILE A 30 12.40 6.55 -5.16
C ILE A 30 12.40 5.96 -6.57
N ARG A 31 12.56 4.64 -6.66
CA ARG A 31 12.48 3.84 -7.89
C ARG A 31 11.17 4.09 -8.64
N THR A 32 11.27 4.63 -9.85
CA THR A 32 10.12 5.10 -10.64
C THR A 32 9.19 3.97 -11.08
N ASP A 33 9.76 2.80 -11.40
CA ASP A 33 9.04 1.57 -11.72
C ASP A 33 8.17 1.10 -10.53
N LEU A 34 8.78 0.98 -9.35
CA LEU A 34 8.10 0.53 -8.16
C LEU A 34 7.08 1.57 -7.66
N ARG A 35 7.42 2.85 -7.75
CA ARG A 35 6.51 3.97 -7.43
C ARG A 35 5.26 3.95 -8.30
N ARG A 36 5.41 3.64 -9.59
CA ARG A 36 4.27 3.46 -10.51
C ARG A 36 3.40 2.29 -10.06
N ARG A 37 3.99 1.13 -9.77
CA ARG A 37 3.24 -0.05 -9.28
C ARG A 37 2.48 0.24 -7.99
N TRP A 38 3.07 0.98 -7.05
CA TRP A 38 2.37 1.42 -5.84
C TRP A 38 1.21 2.35 -6.14
N LYS A 39 1.39 3.32 -7.05
CA LYS A 39 0.34 4.23 -7.49
C LYS A 39 -0.84 3.44 -8.10
N ASP A 40 -0.54 2.48 -8.96
CA ASP A 40 -1.53 1.66 -9.63
C ASP A 40 -2.26 0.73 -8.63
N ALA A 41 -1.53 0.20 -7.64
CA ALA A 41 -2.10 -0.62 -6.57
C ALA A 41 -3.06 0.16 -5.66
N VAL A 42 -2.85 1.45 -5.44
CA VAL A 42 -3.78 2.31 -4.68
C VAL A 42 -5.11 2.51 -5.43
N ARG A 43 -5.16 2.24 -6.75
CA ARG A 43 -6.37 2.29 -7.61
C ARG A 43 -7.20 3.57 -7.45
N ARG A 44 -6.52 4.71 -7.25
CA ARG A 44 -7.16 6.02 -7.14
C ARG A 44 -6.94 6.79 -8.44
N GLU A 45 -8.03 7.09 -9.14
CA GLU A 45 -7.98 7.90 -10.35
C GLU A 45 -7.34 9.27 -10.07
N SER A 46 -6.50 9.73 -10.99
CA SER A 46 -5.81 11.03 -10.93
C SER A 46 -4.95 11.26 -9.67
N PHE A 47 -4.56 10.19 -8.97
CA PHE A 47 -3.69 10.30 -7.80
C PHE A 47 -2.22 10.45 -8.18
N VAL A 48 -1.62 11.57 -7.79
CA VAL A 48 -0.18 11.82 -7.94
C VAL A 48 0.47 11.77 -6.55
N PRO A 49 1.22 10.70 -6.21
CA PRO A 49 1.93 10.64 -4.94
C PRO A 49 3.02 11.72 -4.92
N ASN A 50 3.06 12.53 -3.85
CA ASN A 50 4.12 13.49 -3.55
C ASN A 50 5.11 12.91 -2.52
N GLU A 51 6.14 13.66 -2.13
CA GLU A 51 7.16 13.21 -1.18
C GLU A 51 6.66 12.94 0.26
N SER A 52 5.53 13.56 0.62
CA SER A 52 4.87 13.35 1.92
C SER A 52 3.82 12.22 1.87
N THR A 53 3.59 11.64 0.69
CA THR A 53 2.66 10.54 0.50
C THR A 53 3.24 9.25 1.07
N VAL A 54 2.46 8.60 1.92
CA VAL A 54 2.83 7.34 2.57
C VAL A 54 1.68 6.34 2.54
N LEU A 55 2.01 5.06 2.67
CA LEU A 55 1.07 3.99 2.99
C LEU A 55 1.35 3.45 4.38
N CYS A 56 0.30 3.09 5.10
CA CYS A 56 0.44 2.44 6.40
C CYS A 56 0.77 0.95 6.24
N SER A 57 1.32 0.34 7.29
CA SER A 57 1.76 -1.07 7.27
C SER A 57 0.65 -2.08 7.00
N GLU A 58 -0.62 -1.73 7.26
CA GLU A 58 -1.78 -2.62 7.01
C GLU A 58 -1.98 -2.93 5.51
N HIS A 59 -1.33 -2.20 4.60
CA HIS A 59 -1.42 -2.44 3.15
C HIS A 59 -0.37 -3.41 2.61
N PHE A 60 0.51 -3.90 3.47
CA PHE A 60 1.60 -4.81 3.14
C PHE A 60 1.46 -6.08 3.98
N LYS A 61 1.96 -7.19 3.44
CA LYS A 61 1.93 -8.45 4.18
C LYS A 61 3.04 -8.46 5.23
N PRO A 62 2.88 -9.17 6.36
CA PRO A 62 3.92 -9.26 7.39
C PRO A 62 5.30 -9.71 6.87
N GLU A 63 5.32 -10.59 5.86
CA GLU A 63 6.52 -11.11 5.18
C GLU A 63 7.25 -10.09 4.30
N ASP A 64 6.55 -9.03 3.87
CA ASP A 64 7.13 -7.95 3.07
C ASP A 64 8.07 -7.07 3.89
N PHE A 65 8.01 -7.17 5.21
CA PHE A 65 8.83 -6.40 6.13
C PHE A 65 10.15 -7.11 6.43
N ASP A 66 11.24 -6.38 6.22
CA ASP A 66 12.53 -6.70 6.79
C ASP A 66 12.61 -6.12 8.21
N ARG A 67 12.68 -7.03 9.19
CA ARG A 67 12.80 -6.73 10.62
C ARG A 67 14.17 -7.16 11.18
N THR A 68 15.12 -7.52 10.32
CA THR A 68 16.44 -8.01 10.76
C THR A 68 17.32 -6.88 11.32
N GLY A 69 17.02 -5.62 11.00
CA GLY A 69 17.75 -4.45 11.48
C GLY A 69 17.02 -3.66 12.57
N GLN A 70 17.65 -2.56 13.01
CA GLN A 70 17.08 -1.62 14.00
C GLN A 70 15.83 -0.88 13.51
N ILE A 71 15.61 -0.82 12.19
CA ILE A 71 14.49 -0.13 11.56
C ILE A 71 13.71 -1.16 10.74
N VAL A 72 12.38 -1.17 10.91
CA VAL A 72 11.48 -1.97 10.08
C VAL A 72 11.33 -1.28 8.72
N ARG A 73 11.72 -1.99 7.65
CA ARG A 73 11.67 -1.51 6.26
C ARG A 73 10.94 -2.52 5.40
N LEU A 74 10.42 -2.06 4.27
CA LEU A 74 9.90 -2.97 3.25
C LEU A 74 11.08 -3.55 2.47
N ARG A 75 10.98 -4.83 2.12
CA ARG A 75 11.93 -5.48 1.21
C ARG A 75 11.91 -4.82 -0.17
N ASP A 76 12.99 -4.97 -0.92
CA ASP A 76 13.05 -4.41 -2.27
C ASP A 76 11.99 -5.05 -3.18
N GLY A 77 11.41 -4.25 -4.06
CA GLY A 77 10.40 -4.70 -5.02
C GLY A 77 9.00 -5.00 -4.44
N VAL A 78 8.77 -4.83 -3.13
CA VAL A 78 7.46 -5.04 -2.51
C VAL A 78 6.42 -4.07 -3.09
N ILE A 79 5.22 -4.59 -3.37
CA ILE A 79 4.06 -3.82 -3.86
C ILE A 79 2.93 -3.99 -2.82
N PRO A 80 2.26 -2.91 -2.38
CA PRO A 80 1.12 -3.02 -1.48
C PRO A 80 0.03 -3.84 -2.17
N SER A 81 -0.53 -4.81 -1.44
CA SER A 81 -1.50 -5.76 -1.99
C SER A 81 -2.78 -5.84 -1.16
N ILE A 82 -2.77 -5.36 0.08
CA ILE A 82 -3.90 -5.43 0.99
C ILE A 82 -4.69 -4.12 0.89
N PHE A 83 -5.82 -4.16 0.19
CA PHE A 83 -6.74 -3.04 0.10
C PHE A 83 -8.16 -3.55 0.21
N ASN A 84 -8.95 -2.93 1.07
CA ASN A 84 -10.38 -3.23 1.16
C ASN A 84 -11.15 -2.37 0.16
N PHE A 85 -10.98 -2.65 -1.14
CA PHE A 85 -11.84 -2.06 -2.15
C PHE A 85 -13.23 -2.70 -1.99
N SER A 86 -14.29 -1.89 -1.86
CA SER A 86 -15.66 -2.42 -1.76
C SER A 86 -15.90 -3.44 -2.87
N SER A 87 -16.66 -4.51 -2.58
CA SER A 87 -16.94 -5.65 -3.47
C SER A 87 -17.40 -5.29 -4.89
N HIS A 88 -17.88 -4.06 -5.11
CA HIS A 88 -18.24 -3.55 -6.44
C HIS A 88 -17.03 -3.28 -7.37
N LEU A 89 -15.80 -3.20 -6.85
CA LEU A 89 -14.55 -3.03 -7.61
C LEU A 89 -13.72 -4.31 -7.75
N HIS A 90 -14.19 -5.44 -7.20
CA HIS A 90 -13.50 -6.73 -7.26
C HIS A 90 -13.60 -7.43 -8.64
N ARG A 91 -14.32 -6.85 -9.60
CA ARG A 91 -14.76 -7.57 -10.80
C ARG A 91 -13.90 -7.39 -12.05
N VAL A 92 -12.59 -7.16 -11.93
CA VAL A 92 -11.67 -7.21 -13.08
C VAL A 92 -10.29 -7.73 -12.69
N ALA A 93 -10.18 -9.00 -12.27
CA ALA A 93 -8.89 -9.68 -12.17
C ALA A 93 -8.94 -11.21 -12.30
N PHE A 94 -10.08 -11.81 -12.71
CA PHE A 94 -10.19 -13.27 -12.93
C PHE A 94 -11.18 -13.60 -14.05
N GLN A 95 -11.01 -12.99 -15.21
CA GLN A 95 -11.54 -13.56 -16.45
C GLN A 95 -10.39 -13.53 -17.44
N HIS A 96 -9.79 -14.69 -17.67
CA HIS A 96 -9.22 -15.17 -18.94
C HIS A 96 -8.35 -16.40 -18.64
N GLU A 97 -9.00 -17.51 -18.29
CA GLU A 97 -8.57 -18.81 -18.83
C GLU A 97 -9.81 -19.50 -19.40
N ASN A 98 -9.62 -19.95 -20.63
CA ASN A 98 -10.63 -20.20 -21.63
C ASN A 98 -11.49 -21.43 -21.34
N THR A 99 -12.74 -21.31 -21.78
CA THR A 99 -13.62 -22.37 -22.27
C THR A 99 -12.90 -23.38 -23.16
N TYR A 100 -13.03 -24.68 -22.85
CA TYR A 100 -13.11 -25.79 -23.81
C TYR A 100 -13.84 -26.99 -23.17
N PHE A 101 -15.16 -27.05 -23.36
CA PHE A 101 -15.88 -28.17 -24.00
C PHE A 101 -17.31 -27.72 -24.31
#